data_AF-A0A3D3QDV7-F1
#
_entry.id   AF-A0A3D3QDV7-F1
#
_cell.length_a   1.000
_cell.length_b   1.000
_cell.length_c   1.000
_cell.angle_alpha   90.00
_cell.angle_beta   90.00
_cell.angle_gamma   90.00
#
_symmetry.space_group_name_H-M   'P 1'
#
loop_
_entity.id
_entity.type
_entity.pdbx_description
1 polymer ?
#
loop_
_entity_poly.entity_id
_entity_poly.type
_entity_poly.pdbx_seq_one_letter_code
_entity_poly.pdbx_strand_id
1 'polypeptide(L)' 'MANETKMSRAEAGRKGGLTTKQRHGGEFFGRIGRIGGKKGGDTTKRRYGVEFYQEIGRKGGSR' A
#
# COMPACT_ATOMS: atom_id res chain seq x y z
N MET A 1 7.59 -19.40 29.50
CA MET A 1 7.34 -19.96 28.15
C MET A 1 7.08 -18.80 27.20
N ALA A 2 7.71 -18.83 26.04
CA ALA A 2 7.94 -17.68 25.17
C ALA A 2 6.65 -16.97 24.73
N ASN A 3 6.62 -15.65 24.90
CA ASN A 3 5.63 -14.79 24.28
C ASN A 3 5.98 -14.71 22.79
N GLU A 4 5.31 -15.50 21.95
CA GLU A 4 5.43 -15.37 20.50
C GLU A 4 4.87 -14.02 20.08
N THR A 5 5.76 -13.03 19.90
CA THR A 5 5.39 -11.72 19.36
C THR A 5 4.86 -11.93 17.94
N LYS A 6 3.52 -11.93 17.80
CA LYS A 6 2.87 -12.02 16.49
C LYS A 6 3.28 -10.81 15.66
N MET A 7 3.86 -11.06 14.50
CA MET A 7 4.27 -10.04 13.53
C MET A 7 3.10 -9.10 13.23
N SER A 8 3.35 -7.79 13.26
CA SER A 8 2.33 -6.79 12.91
C SER A 8 1.96 -6.88 11.43
N ARG A 9 0.77 -6.38 11.07
CA ARG A 9 0.34 -6.31 9.66
C ARG A 9 1.32 -5.49 8.80
N ALA A 10 1.88 -4.42 9.35
CA ALA A 10 2.86 -3.59 8.67
C ALA A 10 4.17 -4.36 8.40
N GLU A 11 4.67 -5.08 9.40
CA GLU A 11 5.86 -5.92 9.25
C GLU A 11 5.65 -7.06 8.25
N ALA A 12 4.48 -7.71 8.30
CA ALA A 12 4.11 -8.75 7.35
C ALA A 12 4.04 -8.21 5.91
N GLY A 13 3.41 -7.05 5.71
CA GLY A 13 3.36 -6.38 4.41
C GLY A 13 4.75 -6.01 3.88
N ARG A 14 5.60 -5.44 4.73
CA ARG A 14 6.99 -5.11 4.38
C ARG A 14 7.77 -6.36 3.98
N LYS A 15 7.69 -7.43 4.79
CA LYS A 15 8.40 -8.69 4.54
C LYS A 15 7.93 -9.32 3.22
N GLY A 16 6.62 -9.40 2.98
CA GLY A 16 6.06 -9.93 1.73
C GLY A 16 6.49 -9.14 0.49
N GLY A 17 6.51 -7.81 0.58
CA GLY A 17 6.99 -6.94 -0.50
C GLY A 17 8.49 -7.16 -0.81
N LEU A 18 9.33 -7.24 0.22
CA LEU A 18 10.76 -7.52 0.07
C LEU A 18 11.00 -8.90 -0.56
N THR A 19 10.31 -9.93 -0.09
CA THR A 19 10.41 -11.28 -0.67
C THR A 19 9.97 -11.30 -2.14
N THR A 20 8.90 -10.59 -2.48
CA THR A 20 8.42 -10.48 -3.87
C THR A 20 9.46 -9.79 -4.76
N LYS A 21 10.03 -8.67 -4.30
CA LYS A 21 11.08 -7.95 -5.01
C LYS A 21 12.34 -8.79 -5.20
N GLN A 22 12.74 -9.58 -4.19
CA GLN A 22 13.89 -10.48 -4.28
C GLN A 22 13.65 -11.62 -5.28
N ARG A 23 12.46 -12.23 -5.27
CA ARG A 23 12.13 -13.38 -6.13
C ARG A 23 11.89 -13.02 -7.59
N HIS A 24 11.24 -11.88 -7.84
CA HIS A 24 10.76 -11.51 -9.18
C HIS A 24 11.44 -10.25 -9.76
N GLY A 25 12.31 -9.60 -8.98
CA GLY A 25 13.02 -8.40 -9.40
C GLY A 25 12.24 -7.09 -9.18
N GLY A 26 12.97 -5.98 -9.30
CA GLY A 26 12.43 -4.62 -9.13
C GLY A 26 11.38 -4.25 -10.17
N GLU A 27 11.60 -4.61 -11.43
CA GLU A 27 10.68 -4.34 -12.54
C GLU A 27 9.30 -4.98 -12.32
N PHE A 28 9.27 -6.25 -11.93
CA PHE A 28 8.04 -6.95 -11.60
C PHE A 28 7.32 -6.28 -10.42
N PHE A 29 8.05 -6.01 -9.33
CA PHE A 29 7.49 -5.36 -8.14
C PHE A 29 6.89 -3.98 -8.48
N GLY A 30 7.59 -3.19 -9.29
CA GLY A 30 7.10 -1.91 -9.78
C GLY A 30 5.87 -2.05 -10.66
N ARG A 31 5.83 -3.05 -11.54
CA ARG A 31 4.67 -3.32 -12.41
C ARG A 31 3.42 -3.65 -11.61
N ILE A 32 3.51 -4.57 -10.65
CA ILE A 32 2.36 -4.95 -9.81
C ILE A 32 1.92 -3.78 -8.91
N GLY A 33 2.86 -2.99 -8.40
CA GLY A 33 2.57 -1.78 -7.62
C GLY A 33 1.80 -0.74 -8.43
N ARG A 34 2.21 -0.50 -9.69
CA ARG A 34 1.49 0.40 -10.61
C ARG A 34 0.07 -0.08 -10.92
N ILE A 35 -0.11 -1.37 -11.20
CA ILE A 35 -1.43 -1.95 -11.48
C ILE A 35 -2.34 -1.85 -10.25
N GLY A 36 -1.84 -2.25 -9.08
CA GLY A 36 -2.58 -2.18 -7.82
C GLY A 36 -2.94 -0.75 -7.42
N GLY A 37 -1.98 0.17 -7.54
CA GLY A 37 -2.18 1.59 -7.27
C GLY A 37 -3.25 2.22 -8.15
N LYS A 38 -3.21 1.95 -9.47
CA LYS A 38 -4.25 2.42 -10.40
C LYS A 38 -5.63 1.88 -10.03
N LYS A 39 -5.76 0.56 -9.83
CA LYS A 39 -7.03 -0.08 -9.48
C LYS A 39 -7.60 0.45 -8.16
N GLY A 40 -6.74 0.65 -7.16
CA GLY A 40 -7.10 1.24 -5.87
C GLY A 40 -7.60 2.67 -6.03
N GLY A 41 -6.85 3.51 -6.77
CA GLY A 41 -7.23 4.88 -7.07
C GLY A 41 -8.57 4.98 -7.80
N ASP A 42 -8.76 4.21 -8.87
CA ASP A 42 -10.01 4.20 -9.63
C ASP A 42 -11.21 3.76 -8.77
N THR A 43 -11.00 2.81 -7.86
CA THR A 43 -12.04 2.36 -6.92
C THR A 43 -12.40 3.43 -5.90
N THR A 44 -11.40 4.08 -5.30
CA THR A 44 -11.59 5.20 -4.37
C THR A 44 -12.30 6.37 -5.06
N LYS A 45 -11.85 6.76 -6.25
CA LYS A 45 -12.45 7.82 -7.04
C LYS A 45 -13.91 7.52 -7.37
N ARG A 46 -14.23 6.29 -7.78
CA ARG A 46 -15.62 5.89 -8.06
C ARG A 46 -16.50 5.94 -6.80
N ARG A 47 -15.96 5.58 -5.64
CA ARG A 47 -16.71 5.49 -4.39
C ARG A 47 -16.92 6.83 -3.69
N TYR A 48 -15.91 7.69 -3.71
CA TYR A 48 -15.88 8.90 -2.88
C TYR A 48 -15.73 10.20 -3.67
N GLY A 49 -15.55 10.13 -5.00
CA GLY A 49 -15.42 11.32 -5.84
C GLY A 49 -14.12 12.09 -5.62
N VAL A 50 -14.08 13.31 -6.15
CA VAL A 50 -12.90 14.18 -6.13
C VAL A 50 -12.69 14.88 -4.79
N GLU A 51 -13.76 15.16 -4.04
CA GLU A 51 -13.70 15.86 -2.75
C GLU A 51 -12.93 15.06 -1.69
N PHE A 52 -13.00 13.73 -1.75
CA PHE A 52 -12.22 12.85 -0.89
C PHE A 52 -10.72 13.09 -0.99
N TYR A 53 -10.20 13.31 -2.21
CA TYR A 53 -8.77 13.59 -2.42
C TYR A 53 -8.36 14.94 -1.85
N GLN A 54 -9.24 15.94 -1.94
CA GLN A 54 -9.01 17.26 -1.34
C GLN A 54 -8.96 17.15 0.20
N GLU A 55 -9.88 16.39 0.80
CA GLU A 55 -9.93 16.19 2.24
C GLU A 55 -8.69 15.47 2.77
N ILE A 56 -8.29 14.34 2.15
CA ILE A 56 -7.09 13.61 2.58
C ILE A 56 -5.81 14.40 2.31
N GLY A 57 -5.78 15.19 1.22
CA GLY A 57 -4.65 16.05 0.89
C GLY A 57 -4.47 17.15 1.93
N ARG A 58 -5.57 17.81 2.32
CA ARG A 58 -5.58 18.78 3.42
C ARG A 58 -5.11 18.12 4.72
N LYS A 59 -5.69 16.99 5.11
CA LYS A 59 -5.29 16.24 6.32
C LYS A 59 -3.81 15.84 6.32
N GLY A 60 -3.27 15.43 5.18
CA GLY A 60 -1.87 15.04 5.04
C GLY A 60 -0.89 16.22 5.02
N GLY A 61 -1.31 17.37 4.49
CA GLY A 61 -0.51 18.59 4.43
C GLY A 61 -0.61 19.48 5.67
N SER A 62 -1.59 19.27 6.55
CA SER A 62 -1.75 20.01 7.81
C SER A 62 -0.80 19.53 8.93
N ARG A 63 0.40 19.07 8.60
CA ARG A 63 1.35 18.48 9.55
C ARG A 63 2.64 19.28 9.63
#